data_AF-A0A929P8W3-F1
#
_entry.id   AF-A0A929P8W3-F1
#
_cell.length_a   1.000
_cell.length_b   1.000
_cell.length_c   1.000
_cell.angle_alpha   90.00
_cell.angle_beta   90.00
_cell.angle_gamma   90.00
#
_symmetry.space_group_name_H-M   'P 1'
#
loop_
_entity.id
_entity.type
_entity.pdbx_description
1 polymer ?
#
loop_
_entity_poly.entity_id
_entity_poly.type
_entity_poly.pdbx_seq_one_letter_code
_entity_poly.pdbx_strand_id
1 'polypeptide(L)'
;MRLFHFSVIMLFLFLLAGIAHVWVNFQRTQMGYALSQSKREILQIEEHNRKLKLEIAYLKSPEHLEGKAIKEFGLKHPTVEQTIFLP
;
A
#
# COMPACT_ATOMS: atom_id res chain seq x y z
N MET A 1 29.85 -30.81 47.15
CA MET A 1 30.37 -29.84 46.15
C MET A 1 29.84 -30.06 44.72
N ARG A 2 29.99 -31.24 44.10
CA ARG A 2 29.61 -31.47 42.67
C ARG A 2 28.13 -31.20 42.35
N LEU A 3 27.20 -31.75 43.13
CA LEU A 3 25.75 -31.52 42.95
C LEU A 3 25.35 -30.04 43.03
N PHE A 4 25.96 -29.28 43.96
CA PHE A 4 25.72 -27.84 44.08
C PHE A 4 26.12 -27.08 42.82
N HIS A 5 27.26 -27.41 42.20
CA HIS A 5 27.70 -26.78 40.95
C HIS A 5 26.74 -27.11 39.79
N PHE A 6 26.25 -28.35 39.70
CA PHE A 6 25.23 -28.72 38.72
C PHE A 6 23.93 -27.94 38.91
N SER A 7 23.45 -27.79 40.14
CA SER A 7 22.24 -27.02 40.42
C SER A 7 22.40 -25.54 40.04
N VAL A 8 23.56 -24.93 40.31
CA VAL A 8 23.85 -23.53 39.94
C VAL A 8 23.90 -23.36 38.42
N ILE A 9 24.53 -24.28 37.68
CA ILE A 9 24.57 -24.25 36.21
C ILE A 9 23.16 -24.38 35.64
N MET A 10 22.35 -25.28 36.17
CA MET A 10 20.98 -25.49 35.70
C MET A 10 20.09 -24.27 35.96
N LEU A 11 20.22 -23.63 37.13
CA LEU A 11 19.55 -22.37 37.43
C LEU A 11 19.96 -21.27 36.44
N PHE A 12 21.26 -21.16 36.16
CA PHE A 12 21.77 -20.16 35.23
C PHE A 12 21.25 -20.37 33.81
N LEU A 13 21.24 -21.62 33.32
CA LEU A 13 20.66 -21.96 32.02
C LEU A 13 19.16 -21.64 31.97
N PHE A 14 18.43 -21.90 33.05
CA PHE A 14 17.00 -21.57 33.14
C PHE A 14 16.76 -20.06 33.06
N LEU A 15 17.55 -19.26 33.77
CA LEU A 15 17.48 -17.81 33.70
C LEU A 15 17.83 -17.29 32.29
N LEU A 16 18.89 -17.83 31.68
CA LEU A 16 19.28 -17.47 30.32
C LEU A 16 18.17 -17.80 29.30
N ALA A 17 17.55 -18.98 29.43
CA ALA A 17 16.42 -19.36 28.60
C ALA A 17 15.22 -18.43 28.78
N GLY A 18 14.92 -18.03 30.03
CA GLY A 18 13.87 -17.06 30.32
C GLY A 18 14.10 -15.70 29.64
N ILE A 19 15.32 -15.16 29.75
CA ILE A 19 15.70 -13.90 29.10
C ILE A 19 15.62 -14.02 27.58
N ALA A 20 16.17 -15.11 27.02
CA ALA A 20 16.11 -15.38 25.59
C ALA A 20 14.67 -15.50 25.08
N HIS A 21 13.79 -16.11 25.86
CA HIS A 21 12.38 -16.24 25.52
C HIS A 21 11.68 -14.86 25.47
N VAL A 22 11.89 -14.02 26.47
CA VAL A 22 11.33 -12.65 26.48
C VAL A 22 11.87 -11.84 25.30
N TRP A 23 13.18 -11.95 25.04
CA TRP A 23 13.82 -11.27 23.90
C TRP A 23 13.22 -11.68 22.57
N VAL A 24 13.07 -12.98 22.31
CA VAL A 24 12.48 -13.50 21.07
C VAL A 24 11.04 -13.03 20.90
N ASN A 25 10.25 -13.05 21.98
CA ASN A 25 8.86 -12.57 21.91
C ASN A 25 8.78 -11.06 21.65
N PHE A 26 9.65 -10.27 22.29
CA PHE A 26 9.73 -8.83 22.05
C PHE A 26 10.10 -8.53 20.60
N GLN A 27 11.13 -9.19 20.06
CA GLN A 27 11.54 -9.05 18.66
C GLN A 27 10.42 -9.46 17.69
N ARG A 28 9.74 -10.59 17.95
CA ARG A 28 8.62 -11.05 17.14
C ARG A 28 7.50 -10.00 17.08
N THR A 29 7.15 -9.42 18.22
CA THR A 29 6.12 -8.38 18.29
C THR A 29 6.52 -7.12 17.52
N GLN A 30 7.76 -6.65 17.68
CA GLN A 30 8.26 -5.49 16.92
C GLN A 30 8.27 -5.75 15.41
N MET A 31 8.74 -6.92 14.97
CA MET A 31 8.70 -7.32 13.56
C MET A 31 7.27 -7.39 13.03
N GLY A 32 6.34 -7.90 13.84
CA GLY A 32 4.91 -7.92 13.51
C GLY A 32 4.33 -6.53 13.30
N TYR A 33 4.69 -5.55 14.15
CA TYR A 33 4.28 -4.17 13.97
C TYR A 33 4.86 -3.53 12.71
N ALA A 34 6.15 -3.72 12.45
CA ALA A 34 6.80 -3.22 11.23
C ALA A 34 6.13 -3.81 9.97
N LEU A 35 5.90 -5.12 9.95
CA LEU A 35 5.20 -5.78 8.84
C LEU A 35 3.77 -5.25 8.66
N SER A 36 3.05 -5.06 9.76
CA SER A 36 1.69 -4.49 9.74
C SER A 36 1.67 -3.07 9.19
N GLN A 37 2.67 -2.26 9.52
CA GLN A 37 2.84 -0.91 8.98
C GLN A 37 3.14 -0.95 7.48
N SER A 38 4.13 -1.72 7.04
CA SER A 38 4.44 -1.84 5.61
C SER A 38 3.25 -2.36 4.81
N LYS A 39 2.47 -3.30 5.35
CA LYS A 39 1.24 -3.78 4.69
C LYS A 39 0.18 -2.67 4.56
N ARG A 40 0.04 -1.80 5.55
CA ARG A 40 -0.85 -0.63 5.46
C ARG A 40 -0.39 0.34 4.38
N GLU A 41 0.90 0.62 4.30
CA GLU A 41 1.47 1.51 3.28
C GLU A 41 1.23 0.96 1.87
N ILE A 42 1.45 -0.33 1.65
CA ILE A 42 1.16 -0.99 0.36
C ILE A 42 -0.31 -0.78 -0.04
N LEU A 43 -1.25 -1.07 0.86
CA LEU A 43 -2.68 -0.91 0.59
C LEU A 43 -3.06 0.54 0.28
N GLN A 44 -2.46 1.51 0.98
CA GLN A 44 -2.67 2.93 0.71
C GLN A 44 -2.17 3.32 -0.68
N ILE A 45 -0.98 2.85 -1.07
CA ILE A 45 -0.40 3.14 -2.39
C ILE A 45 -1.25 2.51 -3.50
N GLU A 46 -1.70 1.27 -3.33
CA GLU A 46 -2.58 0.60 -4.28
C GLU A 46 -3.91 1.34 -4.45
N GLU A 47 -4.52 1.79 -3.34
CA GLU A 47 -5.75 2.57 -3.37
C GLU A 47 -5.55 3.92 -4.09
N HIS A 48 -4.47 4.63 -3.81
CA HIS A 48 -4.13 5.87 -4.52
C HIS A 48 -3.92 5.63 -6.02
N ASN A 49 -3.19 4.56 -6.38
CA ASN A 49 -2.97 4.22 -7.77
C ASN A 49 -4.28 3.93 -8.51
N ARG A 50 -5.21 3.19 -7.86
CA ARG A 50 -6.54 2.92 -8.41
C ARG A 50 -7.32 4.20 -8.65
N LYS A 51 -7.36 5.10 -7.66
CA LYS A 51 -8.05 6.40 -7.78
C LYS A 51 -7.49 7.24 -8.93
N LEU A 52 -6.17 7.36 -9.02
CA LEU A 52 -5.51 8.12 -10.09
C LEU A 52 -5.81 7.54 -11.47
N LYS A 53 -5.81 6.21 -11.62
CA LYS A 53 -6.19 5.57 -12.89
C LYS A 53 -7.62 5.90 -13.31
N LEU A 54 -8.56 5.88 -12.37
CA LEU A 54 -9.95 6.25 -12.63
C LEU A 54 -10.09 7.72 -13.00
N GLU A 55 -9.40 8.61 -12.29
CA GLU A 55 -9.38 10.04 -12.58
C GLU A 55 -8.82 10.32 -13.98
N ILE A 56 -7.70 9.68 -14.35
CA ILE A 56 -7.13 9.78 -15.70
C ILE A 56 -8.12 9.28 -16.75
N ALA A 57 -8.78 8.15 -16.51
CA ALA A 57 -9.76 7.60 -17.45
C ALA A 57 -10.96 8.55 -17.63
N TYR A 58 -11.44 9.15 -16.53
CA TYR A 58 -12.51 10.14 -16.57
C TYR A 58 -12.08 11.41 -17.33
N LEU A 59 -10.92 11.98 -17.01
CA LEU A 59 -10.40 13.18 -17.67
C LEU A 59 -10.15 12.98 -19.16
N LYS A 60 -9.82 11.76 -19.59
CA LYS A 60 -9.63 11.40 -21.00
C LYS A 60 -10.91 10.94 -21.69
N SER A 61 -12.02 10.77 -20.96
CA SER A 61 -13.26 10.29 -21.55
C SER A 61 -13.81 11.31 -22.57
N PRO A 62 -14.37 10.85 -23.70
CA PRO A 62 -14.97 11.74 -24.69
C PRO A 62 -16.03 12.63 -24.07
N GLU A 63 -16.88 12.09 -23.20
CA GLU A 63 -17.96 12.84 -22.53
C GLU A 63 -17.42 14.00 -21.69
N HIS A 64 -16.36 13.78 -20.91
CA HIS A 64 -15.71 14.85 -20.15
C HIS A 64 -15.08 15.90 -21.07
N LEU A 65 -14.34 15.45 -22.10
CA LEU A 65 -13.66 16.34 -23.04
C LEU A 65 -14.63 17.16 -23.88
N GLU A 66 -15.72 16.57 -24.36
CA GLU A 66 -16.79 17.25 -25.10
C GLU A 66 -17.53 18.24 -24.21
N GLY A 67 -17.87 17.85 -22.99
CA GLY A 67 -18.46 18.75 -22.00
C GLY A 67 -17.59 19.98 -21.76
N LYS A 68 -16.26 19.80 -21.68
CA LYS A 68 -15.29 20.89 -21.56
C LYS A 68 -15.19 21.72 -22.83
N ALA A 69 -15.10 21.08 -23.99
CA ALA A 69 -15.05 21.71 -25.32
C ALA A 69 -16.24 22.65 -25.55
N ILE A 70 -17.45 22.20 -25.21
CA ILE A 70 -18.67 22.99 -25.37
C ILE A 70 -18.73 24.12 -24.34
N LYS A 71 -18.52 23.83 -23.05
CA LYS A 71 -18.72 24.80 -21.96
C LYS A 71 -17.65 25.88 -21.90
N GLU A 72 -16.37 25.51 -22.06
CA GLU A 72 -15.25 26.44 -21.89
C GLU A 72 -14.81 27.08 -23.20
N PHE A 73 -14.92 26.36 -24.32
CA PHE A 73 -14.41 26.82 -25.62
C PHE A 73 -15.52 27.14 -26.62
N GLY A 74 -16.80 26.93 -26.28
CA GLY A 74 -17.94 27.21 -27.16
C GLY A 74 -17.94 26.35 -28.43
N LEU A 75 -17.22 25.23 -28.41
CA LEU A 75 -17.13 24.33 -29.56
C LEU A 75 -18.49 23.65 -29.80
N LYS A 76 -18.81 23.42 -31.07
CA LYS A 76 -20.01 22.71 -31.51
C LYS A 76 -19.62 21.66 -32.54
N HIS A 77 -20.41 20.60 -32.65
CA HIS A 77 -20.20 19.63 -33.72
C HIS A 77 -20.31 20.30 -35.09
N PRO A 78 -19.46 19.90 -36.06
CA PRO A 78 -19.54 20.42 -37.42
C PRO A 78 -20.87 20.02 -38.06
N THR A 79 -21.41 20.89 -38.93
CA THR A 79 -22.59 20.54 -39.73
C THR A 79 -22.22 19.58 -40.86
N VAL A 80 -23.22 18.96 -41.48
CA VAL A 80 -23.04 18.05 -42.63
C VAL A 80 -22.25 18.73 -43.75
N GLU A 81 -22.49 20.01 -44.00
CA GLU A 81 -21.81 20.83 -45.02
C GLU A 81 -20.33 21.10 -44.70
N GLN A 82 -19.92 20.96 -43.43
CA GLN A 82 -18.56 21.18 -42.94
C GLN A 82 -17.76 19.88 -42.81
N THR A 83 -18.33 18.74 -43.23
CA THR A 83 -17.72 17.41 -43.05
C THR A 83 -17.40 16.77 -44.40
N ILE A 84 -16.21 16.20 -44.56
CA ILE A 84 -15.77 15.50 -45.78
C ILE A 84 -15.45 14.04 -45.39
N PHE A 85 -16.06 13.07 -46.06
CA PHE A 85 -15.72 11.66 -45.88
C PHE A 85 -14.49 11.31 -46.73
N LEU A 86 -13.46 10.77 -46.10
CA LEU A 86 -12.28 10.25 -46.77
C LEU A 86 -12.46 8.74 -47.09
N PRO A 87 -12.03 8.27 -48.28
CA PRO A 87 -12.12 6.86 -48.68
C PRO A 87 -11.13 5.95 -47.95
#